data_AF-A0A1G2YH34-F1
#
_entry.id   AF-A0A1G2YH34-F1
#
_cell.length_a   1.000
_cell.length_b   1.000
_cell.length_c   1.000
_cell.angle_alpha   90.00
_cell.angle_beta   90.00
_cell.angle_gamma   90.00
#
_symmetry.space_group_name_H-M   'P 1'
#
loop_
_entity.id
_entity.type
_entity.pdbx_description
1 polymer ?
#
loop_
_entity_poly.entity_id
_entity_poly.type
_entity_poly.pdbx_seq_one_letter_code
_entity_poly.pdbx_strand_id
1 'polypeptide(L)'
;MKAALSPQLPADGSVELIIKEELPAKDGGPTIGANRNEILELATGEYIDYVDDDDNVTNDFVERILKAIESRPDVVGIKGHYILGNNKPELFIHSIAYTEWFTKDGIHYRCPNHLNPVKRELALKAKFTEKNFGEDQDYSLALRPFLKTEVMIEKVIYMYLK
;
A
#
# COMPACT_ATOMS: atom_id res chain seq x y z
N MET A 1 -13.38 -2.55 3.27
CA MET A 1 -12.25 -2.11 4.13
C MET A 1 -12.35 -2.49 5.62
N LYS A 2 -13.27 -1.92 6.46
CA LYS A 2 -13.29 -2.19 7.92
C LYS A 2 -13.35 -3.69 8.26
N ALA A 3 -14.12 -4.47 7.50
CA ALA A 3 -14.21 -5.92 7.69
C ALA A 3 -12.89 -6.70 7.47
N ALA A 4 -12.00 -6.24 6.59
CA ALA A 4 -10.74 -6.93 6.27
C ALA A 4 -9.67 -6.72 7.36
N LEU A 5 -9.67 -5.55 8.01
CA LEU A 5 -8.70 -5.17 9.04
C LEU A 5 -9.23 -5.30 10.48
N SER A 6 -10.55 -5.25 10.69
CA SER A 6 -11.15 -5.25 12.04
C SER A 6 -10.72 -6.36 12.99
N PRO A 7 -10.49 -7.63 12.57
CA PRO A 7 -10.02 -8.64 13.51
C PRO A 7 -8.53 -8.49 13.90
N GLN A 8 -7.79 -7.60 13.24
CA GLN A 8 -6.33 -7.52 13.34
C GLN A 8 -5.81 -6.29 14.09
N LEU A 9 -6.69 -5.33 14.42
CA LEU A 9 -6.27 -4.10 15.10
C LEU A 9 -5.95 -4.37 16.57
N PRO A 10 -4.70 -4.15 17.02
CA PRO A 10 -4.35 -4.34 18.42
C PRO A 10 -5.02 -3.29 19.31
N ALA A 11 -5.42 -3.71 20.51
CA ALA A 11 -6.13 -2.86 21.47
C ALA A 11 -5.21 -1.83 22.17
N ASP A 12 -3.89 -1.92 21.97
CA ASP A 12 -2.88 -1.07 22.61
C ASP A 12 -2.68 0.28 21.89
N GLY A 13 -3.39 0.52 20.79
CA GLY A 13 -3.30 1.76 20.02
C GLY A 13 -2.03 1.87 19.17
N SER A 14 -1.27 0.79 18.98
CA SER A 14 -0.09 0.77 18.10
C SER A 14 -0.43 0.94 16.61
N VAL A 15 -1.71 0.82 16.24
CA VAL A 15 -2.20 1.00 14.87
C VAL A 15 -3.34 2.02 14.87
N GLU A 16 -3.19 3.04 14.01
CA GLU A 16 -4.22 4.02 13.67
C GLU A 16 -4.94 3.56 12.39
N LEU A 17 -6.28 3.55 12.39
CA LEU A 17 -7.08 3.29 11.20
C LEU A 17 -7.85 4.56 10.80
N ILE A 18 -7.55 5.09 9.62
CA ILE A 18 -8.27 6.21 9.02
C ILE A 18 -9.11 5.66 7.87
N ILE A 19 -10.40 5.95 7.89
CA ILE A 19 -11.34 5.62 6.81
C ILE A 19 -11.94 6.93 6.32
N LYS A 20 -11.79 7.21 5.04
CA LYS A 20 -12.51 8.30 4.37
C LYS A 20 -13.71 7.70 3.65
N GLU A 21 -14.91 7.98 4.14
CA GLU A 21 -16.14 7.60 3.45
C GLU A 21 -16.44 8.64 2.37
N GLU A 22 -16.45 8.23 1.11
CA GLU A 22 -16.84 9.08 0.00
C GLU A 22 -18.27 8.79 -0.42
N LEU A 23 -19.08 9.86 -0.53
CA LEU A 23 -20.33 9.76 -1.28
C LEU A 23 -19.97 9.63 -2.77
N PRO A 24 -20.70 8.82 -3.56
CA PRO A 24 -20.43 8.69 -4.98
C PRO A 24 -20.37 10.08 -5.59
N ALA A 25 -19.25 10.39 -6.23
CA ALA A 25 -19.00 11.67 -6.87
C ALA A 25 -20.09 11.91 -7.92
N LYS A 26 -21.18 12.56 -7.51
CA LYS A 26 -22.06 13.27 -8.42
C LYS A 26 -21.28 14.48 -8.87
N ASP A 27 -20.61 14.33 -10.02
CA ASP A 27 -19.92 15.36 -10.80
C ASP A 27 -18.87 16.19 -10.05
N GLY A 28 -17.59 15.83 -10.21
CA GLY A 28 -16.46 16.72 -9.85
C GLY A 28 -15.87 16.54 -8.44
N GLY A 29 -16.01 15.36 -7.83
CA GLY A 29 -15.32 15.03 -6.58
C GLY A 29 -13.78 15.01 -6.72
N PRO A 30 -13.05 15.03 -5.59
CA PRO A 30 -11.59 14.94 -5.59
C PRO A 30 -11.11 13.65 -6.27
N THR A 31 -9.91 13.72 -6.87
CA THR A 31 -9.30 12.54 -7.51
C THR A 31 -8.81 11.54 -6.47
N ILE A 32 -8.64 10.27 -6.86
CA ILE A 32 -8.07 9.22 -6.00
C ILE A 32 -6.73 9.68 -5.41
N GLY A 33 -5.84 10.26 -6.23
CA GLY A 33 -4.59 10.82 -5.75
C GLY A 33 -4.79 11.95 -4.72
N ALA A 34 -5.74 12.86 -4.94
CA ALA A 34 -6.06 13.91 -3.96
C ALA A 34 -6.58 13.31 -2.64
N ASN A 35 -7.44 12.30 -2.71
CA ASN A 35 -7.96 11.62 -1.52
C ASN A 35 -6.87 10.89 -0.73
N ARG A 36 -5.97 10.19 -1.42
CA ARG A 36 -4.82 9.53 -0.79
C ARG A 36 -3.88 10.54 -0.12
N ASN A 37 -3.64 11.69 -0.75
CA ASN A 37 -2.87 12.78 -0.15
C ASN A 37 -3.54 13.36 1.10
N GLU A 38 -4.86 13.57 1.09
CA GLU A 38 -5.59 14.07 2.27
C GLU A 38 -5.47 13.09 3.46
N ILE A 39 -5.67 11.79 3.22
CA ILE A 39 -5.49 10.76 4.25
C ILE A 39 -4.04 10.71 4.74
N LEU A 40 -3.05 10.85 3.84
CA LEU A 40 -1.63 10.88 4.19
C LEU A 40 -1.30 12.01 5.17
N GLU A 41 -1.84 13.20 4.92
CA GLU A 41 -1.61 14.39 5.75
C GLU A 41 -2.30 14.25 7.12
N LEU A 42 -3.48 13.60 7.17
CA LEU A 42 -4.20 13.31 8.42
C LEU A 42 -3.55 12.24 9.29
N ALA A 43 -2.94 11.23 8.67
CA ALA A 43 -2.30 10.12 9.39
C ALA A 43 -1.18 10.63 10.30
N THR A 44 -1.03 10.00 11.46
CA THR A 44 -0.02 10.36 12.48
C THR A 44 0.99 9.25 12.76
N GLY A 45 0.72 8.03 12.27
CA GLY A 45 1.62 6.89 12.39
C GLY A 45 3.02 7.12 11.81
N GLU A 46 4.03 6.44 12.36
CA GLU A 46 5.41 6.51 11.84
C GLU A 46 5.51 5.87 10.44
N TYR A 47 4.71 4.83 10.19
CA TYR A 47 4.56 4.17 8.90
C TYR A 47 3.14 4.37 8.38
N ILE A 48 3.03 4.47 7.06
CA ILE A 48 1.77 4.56 6.32
C ILE A 48 1.65 3.33 5.43
N ASP A 49 0.47 2.75 5.41
CA ASP A 49 0.10 1.64 4.53
C ASP A 49 -1.35 1.84 4.09
N TYR A 50 -1.63 1.65 2.80
CA TYR A 50 -2.96 1.78 2.24
C TYR A 50 -3.53 0.40 1.91
N VAL A 51 -4.81 0.22 2.21
CA VAL A 51 -5.60 -0.94 1.76
C VAL A 51 -6.77 -0.39 0.96
N ASP A 52 -6.84 -0.70 -0.33
CA ASP A 52 -7.95 -0.27 -1.17
C ASP A 52 -9.26 -0.95 -0.71
N ASP A 53 -10.40 -0.30 -0.92
CA ASP A 53 -11.68 -0.72 -0.34
C ASP A 53 -12.30 -1.94 -1.03
N ASP A 54 -11.87 -2.22 -2.26
CA ASP A 54 -12.20 -3.37 -3.10
C ASP A 54 -11.25 -4.56 -2.92
N ASP A 55 -10.18 -4.41 -2.13
CA ASP A 55 -9.15 -5.43 -1.91
C ASP A 55 -9.35 -6.26 -0.62
N ASN A 56 -8.52 -7.29 -0.46
CA ASN A 56 -8.46 -8.08 0.77
C ASN A 56 -7.01 -8.31 1.23
N VAL A 57 -6.83 -8.60 2.53
CA VAL A 57 -5.51 -8.89 3.13
C VAL A 57 -5.55 -10.19 3.92
N THR A 58 -4.39 -10.77 4.22
CA THR A 58 -4.33 -11.96 5.08
C THR A 58 -4.72 -11.64 6.51
N ASN A 59 -5.16 -12.64 7.28
CA ASN A 59 -5.57 -12.47 8.69
C ASN A 59 -4.42 -12.05 9.63
N ASP A 60 -3.18 -12.17 9.16
CA ASP A 60 -1.95 -11.83 9.88
C ASP A 60 -1.22 -10.64 9.24
N PHE A 61 -1.91 -9.87 8.38
CA PHE A 61 -1.36 -8.72 7.67
C PHE A 61 -0.75 -7.68 8.63
N VAL A 62 -1.54 -7.22 9.62
CA VAL A 62 -1.09 -6.20 10.59
C VAL A 62 0.06 -6.73 11.44
N GLU A 63 -0.05 -7.97 11.95
CA GLU A 63 1.01 -8.61 12.76
C GLU A 63 2.34 -8.67 12.00
N ARG A 64 2.31 -9.06 10.72
CA ARG A 64 3.50 -9.17 9.87
C ARG A 64 4.15 -7.82 9.61
N ILE A 65 3.33 -6.78 9.38
CA ILE A 65 3.83 -5.42 9.18
C ILE A 65 4.47 -4.90 10.44
N LEU A 66 3.78 -4.99 11.58
CA LEU A 66 4.31 -4.57 12.88
C LEU A 66 5.65 -5.25 13.18
N LYS A 67 5.77 -6.56 12.87
CA LYS A 67 7.02 -7.29 13.01
C LYS A 67 8.12 -6.78 12.08
N ALA A 68 7.80 -6.49 10.83
CA ALA A 68 8.76 -6.03 9.83
C ALA A 68 9.32 -4.64 10.16
N ILE A 69 8.50 -3.75 10.72
CA ILE A 69 8.90 -2.38 11.06
C ILE A 69 9.70 -2.26 12.36
N GLU A 70 9.86 -3.33 13.16
CA GLU A 70 10.68 -3.31 14.40
C GLU A 70 12.12 -2.83 14.14
N SER A 71 12.69 -3.17 12.98
CA SER A 71 14.03 -2.75 12.57
C SER A 71 14.08 -1.33 11.96
N ARG A 72 12.93 -0.67 11.87
CA ARG A 72 12.71 0.68 11.35
C ARG A 72 13.22 0.92 9.91
N PRO A 73 12.92 0.03 8.94
CA PRO A 73 13.34 0.20 7.55
C PRO A 73 12.62 1.39 6.89
N ASP A 74 13.10 1.91 5.78
CA ASP A 74 12.39 2.97 5.06
C ASP A 74 11.06 2.50 4.47
N VAL A 75 11.00 1.21 4.14
CA VAL A 75 9.84 0.53 3.57
C VAL A 75 9.83 -0.94 3.97
N VAL A 76 8.63 -1.52 4.01
CA VAL A 76 8.43 -2.97 4.03
C VAL A 76 8.06 -3.42 2.63
N GLY A 77 8.90 -4.27 2.04
CA GLY A 77 8.60 -4.91 0.77
C GLY A 77 7.63 -6.07 0.95
N ILE A 78 6.74 -6.29 -0.01
CA ILE A 78 5.62 -7.22 0.13
C ILE A 78 5.48 -8.12 -1.10
N LYS A 79 4.82 -9.26 -0.87
CA LYS A 79 4.28 -10.09 -1.93
C LYS A 79 2.76 -10.12 -1.81
N GLY A 80 2.10 -10.22 -2.95
CA GLY A 80 0.67 -10.35 -3.00
C GLY A 80 0.19 -11.04 -4.27
N HIS A 81 -1.10 -11.22 -4.36
CA HIS A 81 -1.75 -11.77 -5.54
C HIS A 81 -2.54 -10.70 -6.26
N TYR A 82 -2.32 -10.58 -7.56
CA TYR A 82 -3.20 -9.90 -8.48
C TYR A 82 -4.24 -10.90 -8.99
N ILE A 83 -5.52 -10.61 -8.76
CA ILE A 83 -6.64 -11.51 -9.09
C ILE A 83 -7.62 -10.74 -9.97
N LEU A 84 -7.71 -11.17 -11.24
CA LEU A 84 -8.63 -10.60 -12.22
C LEU A 84 -9.85 -11.51 -12.36
N GLY A 85 -10.98 -11.14 -11.76
CA GLY A 85 -12.21 -11.93 -11.73
C GLY A 85 -11.98 -13.36 -11.21
N ASN A 86 -12.37 -14.36 -12.02
CA ASN A 86 -12.21 -15.79 -11.68
C ASN A 86 -10.88 -16.39 -12.19
N ASN A 87 -9.93 -15.56 -12.62
CA ASN A 87 -8.66 -16.05 -13.15
C ASN A 87 -7.75 -16.59 -12.04
N LYS A 88 -6.74 -17.36 -12.46
CA LYS A 88 -5.68 -17.80 -11.56
C LYS A 88 -4.93 -16.56 -11.02
N PRO A 89 -4.65 -16.51 -9.70
CA PRO A 89 -3.84 -15.44 -9.12
C PRO A 89 -2.46 -15.33 -9.77
N GLU A 90 -2.08 -14.11 -10.14
CA GLU A 90 -0.71 -13.75 -10.56
C GLU A 90 0.05 -13.18 -9.36
N LEU A 91 1.33 -13.52 -9.22
CA LEU A 91 2.15 -13.02 -8.11
C LEU A 91 2.59 -11.59 -8.42
N PHE A 92 2.48 -10.69 -7.45
CA PHE A 92 3.23 -9.44 -7.45
C PHE A 92 4.29 -9.43 -6.36
N ILE A 93 5.41 -8.76 -6.64
CA ILE A 93 6.52 -8.54 -5.71
C ILE A 93 6.89 -7.07 -5.76
N HIS A 94 6.73 -6.40 -4.62
CA HIS A 94 7.11 -5.00 -4.43
C HIS A 94 8.39 -4.95 -3.61
N SER A 95 9.46 -4.43 -4.20
CA SER A 95 10.75 -4.31 -3.51
C SER A 95 11.59 -3.16 -4.04
N ILE A 96 12.43 -2.58 -3.18
CA ILE A 96 13.46 -1.61 -3.57
C ILE A 96 14.49 -2.20 -4.55
N ALA A 97 14.54 -3.52 -4.71
CA ALA A 97 15.38 -4.18 -5.71
C ALA A 97 15.04 -3.76 -7.16
N TYR A 98 13.82 -3.26 -7.39
CA TYR A 98 13.36 -2.82 -8.70
C TYR A 98 13.41 -1.29 -8.81
N THR A 99 13.77 -0.79 -9.98
CA THR A 99 13.82 0.65 -10.31
C THR A 99 12.70 1.08 -11.25
N GLU A 100 11.95 0.12 -11.78
CA GLU A 100 10.83 0.32 -12.68
C GLU A 100 9.78 -0.78 -12.48
N TRP A 101 8.62 -0.58 -13.07
CA TRP A 101 7.53 -1.55 -13.06
C TRP A 101 7.62 -2.42 -14.31
N PHE A 102 7.74 -3.74 -14.14
CA PHE A 102 7.78 -4.68 -15.25
C PHE A 102 7.12 -6.01 -14.90
N THR A 103 6.64 -6.73 -15.90
CA THR A 103 6.08 -8.07 -15.72
C THR A 103 6.97 -9.05 -16.46
N LYS A 104 7.33 -10.15 -15.79
CA LYS A 104 8.14 -11.21 -16.38
C LYS A 104 7.65 -12.56 -15.89
N ASP A 105 7.43 -13.50 -16.80
CA ASP A 105 7.01 -14.87 -16.52
C ASP A 105 5.74 -14.96 -15.64
N GLY A 106 4.78 -14.04 -15.85
CA GLY A 106 3.54 -13.99 -15.07
C GLY A 106 3.70 -13.46 -13.63
N ILE A 107 4.80 -12.77 -13.35
CA ILE A 107 5.07 -12.12 -12.07
C ILE A 107 5.20 -10.61 -12.29
N HIS A 108 4.48 -9.83 -11.50
CA HIS A 108 4.51 -8.38 -11.52
C HIS A 108 5.57 -7.85 -10.54
N TYR A 109 6.65 -7.30 -11.08
CA TYR A 109 7.72 -6.67 -10.30
C TYR A 109 7.51 -5.17 -10.28
N ARG A 110 7.48 -4.58 -9.09
CA ARG A 110 7.15 -3.18 -8.89
C ARG A 110 8.09 -2.56 -7.87
N CYS A 111 8.40 -1.29 -8.05
CA CYS A 111 8.92 -0.49 -6.93
C CYS A 111 7.85 -0.46 -5.81
N PRO A 112 8.22 -0.25 -4.54
CA PRO A 112 7.23 -0.10 -3.48
C PRO A 112 6.25 1.02 -3.79
N ASN A 113 4.97 0.79 -3.49
CA ASN A 113 3.87 1.71 -3.79
C ASN A 113 3.00 1.93 -2.55
N HIS A 114 1.75 2.34 -2.72
CA HIS A 114 0.83 2.64 -1.62
C HIS A 114 0.45 1.40 -0.79
N LEU A 115 0.54 0.19 -1.34
CA LEU A 115 0.28 -1.08 -0.64
C LEU A 115 1.42 -1.50 0.29
N ASN A 116 2.54 -0.76 0.27
CA ASN A 116 3.68 -1.04 1.09
C ASN A 116 3.65 -0.15 2.34
N PRO A 117 3.93 -0.71 3.53
CA PRO A 117 4.24 0.10 4.70
C PRO A 117 5.50 0.93 4.47
N VAL A 118 5.37 2.25 4.46
CA VAL A 118 6.45 3.21 4.16
C VAL A 118 6.56 4.22 5.29
N LYS A 119 7.78 4.63 5.65
CA LYS A 119 7.97 5.75 6.59
C LYS A 119 7.19 6.97 6.13
N ARG A 120 6.34 7.51 7.00
CA ARG A 120 5.44 8.63 6.69
C ARG A 120 6.19 9.84 6.12
N GLU A 121 7.34 10.17 6.68
CA GLU A 121 8.16 11.30 6.21
C GLU A 121 8.66 11.15 4.76
N LEU A 122 8.77 9.92 4.25
CA LEU A 122 9.17 9.65 2.87
C LEU A 122 7.95 9.64 1.96
N ALA A 123 6.83 9.06 2.41
CA ALA A 123 5.55 9.13 1.71
C ALA A 123 5.11 10.58 1.46
N LEU A 124 5.25 11.46 2.47
CA LEU A 124 4.96 12.89 2.38
C LEU A 124 5.85 13.66 1.38
N LYS A 125 7.07 13.17 1.11
CA LYS A 125 7.94 13.76 0.09
C LYS A 125 7.55 13.33 -1.32
N ALA A 126 7.06 12.09 -1.47
CA ALA A 126 6.64 11.56 -2.75
C ALA A 126 5.30 12.17 -3.20
N LYS A 127 4.26 12.06 -2.36
CA LYS A 127 2.86 12.40 -2.65
C LYS A 127 2.29 11.72 -3.90
N PHE A 128 0.97 11.64 -3.97
CA PHE A 128 0.27 11.14 -5.15
C PHE A 128 0.03 12.27 -6.14
N THR A 129 0.21 12.00 -7.43
CA THR A 129 -0.32 12.88 -8.48
C THR A 129 -1.84 12.91 -8.37
N GLU A 130 -2.45 14.10 -8.44
CA GLU A 130 -3.91 14.26 -8.31
C GLU A 130 -4.66 13.80 -9.58
N LYS A 131 -4.70 12.48 -9.80
CA LYS A 131 -5.42 11.81 -10.89
C LYS A 131 -6.06 10.51 -10.40
N ASN A 132 -6.89 9.91 -11.24
CA ASN A 132 -7.65 8.68 -10.92
C ASN A 132 -7.04 7.40 -11.50
N PHE A 133 -6.06 7.52 -12.40
CA PHE A 133 -5.44 6.35 -13.04
C PHE A 133 -3.92 6.54 -13.11
N GLY A 134 -3.18 5.56 -12.59
CA GLY A 134 -1.72 5.52 -12.58
C GLY A 134 -1.07 6.44 -11.54
N GLU A 135 -1.84 6.99 -10.62
CA GLU A 135 -1.37 7.79 -9.48
C GLU A 135 -0.53 6.96 -8.51
N ASP A 136 -0.82 5.68 -8.40
CA ASP A 136 -0.07 4.70 -7.64
C ASP A 136 1.32 4.42 -8.23
N GLN A 137 1.40 4.30 -9.55
CA GLN A 137 2.66 4.16 -10.28
C GLN A 137 3.49 5.44 -10.17
N ASP A 138 2.87 6.62 -10.36
CA ASP A 138 3.56 7.90 -10.18
C ASP A 138 4.13 8.02 -8.76
N TYR A 139 3.32 7.74 -7.73
CA TYR A 139 3.75 7.73 -6.34
C TYR A 139 4.91 6.76 -6.12
N SER A 140 4.81 5.54 -6.67
CA SER A 140 5.84 4.51 -6.54
C SER A 140 7.19 4.96 -7.12
N LEU A 141 7.18 5.57 -8.30
CA LEU A 141 8.38 6.07 -8.95
C LEU A 141 8.93 7.33 -8.25
N ALA A 142 8.07 8.20 -7.74
CA ALA A 142 8.47 9.37 -6.96
C ALA A 142 9.06 9.00 -5.58
N LEU A 143 8.54 7.94 -4.96
CA LEU A 143 8.99 7.42 -3.67
C LEU A 143 10.35 6.71 -3.77
N ARG A 144 10.55 5.93 -4.84
CA ARG A 144 11.69 5.02 -4.99
C ARG A 144 13.07 5.63 -4.69
N PRO A 145 13.42 6.86 -5.09
CA PRO A 145 14.71 7.48 -4.80
C PRO A 145 14.97 7.73 -3.31
N PHE A 146 13.92 7.80 -2.48
CA PHE A 146 14.05 8.04 -1.04
C PHE A 146 14.31 6.77 -0.23
N LEU A 147 14.00 5.59 -0.79
CA LEU A 147 14.05 4.31 -0.09
C LEU A 147 15.45 3.70 -0.16
N LYS A 148 16.07 3.45 1.01
CA LYS A 148 17.42 2.87 1.11
C LYS A 148 17.45 1.55 1.86
N THR A 149 16.56 1.38 2.83
CA THR A 149 16.46 0.18 3.67
C THR A 149 15.10 -0.48 3.51
N GLU A 150 15.10 -1.81 3.44
CA GLU A 150 13.90 -2.62 3.25
C GLU A 150 13.94 -3.84 4.18
N VAL A 151 12.76 -4.22 4.67
CA VAL A 151 12.50 -5.57 5.18
C VAL A 151 11.44 -6.21 4.30
N MET A 152 11.72 -7.39 3.76
CA MET A 152 10.75 -8.15 2.96
C MET A 152 9.88 -9.03 3.84
N ILE A 153 8.56 -8.96 3.62
CA ILE A 153 7.65 -10.00 4.08
C ILE A 153 7.61 -11.10 3.01
N GLU A 154 8.21 -12.24 3.31
CA GLU A 154 8.40 -13.34 2.34
C GLU A 154 7.11 -14.05 1.94
N LYS A 155 6.07 -13.98 2.78
CA LYS A 155 4.76 -14.55 2.50
C LYS A 155 3.89 -13.56 1.72
N VAL A 156 2.94 -14.10 0.97
CA VAL A 156 1.85 -13.33 0.38
C VAL A 156 0.95 -12.79 1.49
N ILE A 157 0.73 -11.47 1.51
CA ILE A 157 -0.09 -10.80 2.54
C ILE A 157 -1.26 -9.96 1.98
N TYR A 158 -1.26 -9.71 0.67
CA TYR A 158 -2.21 -8.80 0.04
C TYR A 158 -2.88 -9.44 -1.19
N MET A 159 -4.19 -9.31 -1.31
CA MET A 159 -4.99 -9.78 -2.45
C MET A 159 -5.57 -8.55 -3.17
N TYR A 160 -4.99 -8.21 -4.30
CA TYR A 160 -5.44 -7.14 -5.18
C TYR A 160 -6.52 -7.66 -6.12
N LEU A 161 -7.75 -7.20 -5.95
CA LEU A 161 -8.94 -7.72 -6.61
C LEU A 161 -9.38 -6.75 -7.72
N LYS A 162 -9.49 -7.25 -8.95
CA LYS A 162 -9.98 -6.50 -10.11
C LYS A 162 -11.01 -7.26 -10.93
#